data_AF-A0A1T5ME83-F1
#
_entry.id   AF-A0A1T5ME83-F1
#
_cell.length_a   1.000
_cell.length_b   1.000
_cell.length_c   1.000
_cell.angle_alpha   90.00
_cell.angle_beta   90.00
_cell.angle_gamma   90.00
#
_symmetry.space_group_name_H-M   'P 1'
#
loop_
_entity.id
_entity.type
_entity.pdbx_description
1 polymer ?
#
loop_
_entity_poly.entity_id
_entity_poly.type
_entity_poly.pdbx_seq_one_letter_code
_entity_poly.pdbx_strand_id
1 'polypeptide(L)'
;MKHLTRLLSLLILVSAAVFFASCGGDDGDDKTPEETQLDKLKGTWTLTESSVQFDGAGDDRFDGSALKLTFSGNYSAGGKYSYAVTSSSQVNASPWPSGGSWKFGSPVTSSIVRLDSELDGSADVTVAYTLSADSKTLTVQFTYAGSGYVVGRTESVGGPWEFVFTK
;
A
#
# COMPACT_ATOMS: atom_id res chain seq x y z
N MET A 1 54.66 -44.30 -7.32
CA MET A 1 54.09 -43.42 -8.37
C MET A 1 52.57 -43.30 -8.18
N LYS A 2 52.11 -42.40 -7.30
CA LYS A 2 50.66 -42.19 -7.01
C LYS A 2 50.32 -40.73 -6.64
N HIS A 3 51.25 -39.80 -6.84
CA HIS A 3 51.09 -38.40 -6.40
C HIS A 3 51.19 -37.38 -7.52
N LEU A 4 51.43 -37.79 -8.77
CA LEU A 4 51.50 -36.86 -9.91
C LEU A 4 50.14 -36.52 -10.55
N THR A 5 49.08 -37.27 -10.25
CA THR A 5 47.76 -37.05 -10.88
C THR A 5 46.85 -36.10 -10.10
N ARG A 6 47.25 -35.65 -8.90
CA ARG A 6 46.47 -34.70 -8.09
C ARG A 6 46.85 -33.23 -8.28
N LEU A 7 47.90 -32.95 -9.05
CA LEU A 7 48.38 -31.59 -9.30
C LEU A 7 47.78 -30.93 -10.56
N LEU A 8 46.91 -31.63 -11.30
CA LEU A 8 46.30 -31.11 -12.54
C LEU A 8 44.82 -30.69 -12.42
N SER A 9 44.19 -30.87 -11.25
CA SER A 9 42.77 -30.48 -11.03
C SER A 9 42.60 -29.29 -10.09
N LEU A 10 43.68 -28.58 -9.76
CA LEU A 10 43.68 -27.45 -8.82
C LEU A 10 44.09 -26.13 -9.50
N LEU A 11 43.83 -26.03 -10.81
CA LEU A 11 44.19 -24.88 -11.65
C LEU A 11 43.03 -24.32 -12.48
N ILE A 12 41.78 -24.63 -12.11
CA ILE A 12 40.55 -24.11 -12.75
C ILE A 12 39.55 -23.64 -11.66
N LEU A 13 40.04 -22.89 -10.68
CA LEU A 13 39.19 -22.21 -9.71
C LEU A 13 39.76 -20.84 -9.32
N VAL A 14 40.42 -20.19 -10.28
CA VAL A 14 40.89 -18.81 -10.20
C VAL A 14 40.53 -18.12 -11.52
N SER A 15 39.23 -17.96 -11.76
CA SER A 15 38.68 -17.08 -12.81
C SER A 15 37.18 -16.90 -12.63
N ALA A 16 36.79 -16.34 -11.49
CA ALA A 16 35.58 -15.54 -11.36
C ALA A 16 35.92 -14.33 -10.49
N ALA A 17 36.92 -13.59 -10.97
CA ALA A 17 37.18 -12.24 -10.51
C ALA A 17 35.94 -11.40 -10.78
N VAL A 18 35.39 -10.84 -9.70
CA VAL A 18 34.88 -9.48 -9.64
C VAL A 18 33.75 -9.15 -10.63
N PHE A 19 32.52 -9.58 -10.30
CA PHE A 19 31.30 -9.07 -10.94
C PHE A 19 30.22 -8.64 -9.92
N PHE A 20 30.61 -7.93 -8.85
CA PHE A 20 29.66 -7.18 -8.01
C PHE A 20 30.16 -5.78 -7.59
N ALA A 21 30.99 -5.15 -8.44
CA ALA A 21 31.35 -3.75 -8.26
C ALA A 21 31.16 -3.02 -9.60
N SER A 22 29.91 -2.85 -10.03
CA SER A 22 29.56 -1.87 -11.06
C SER A 22 28.04 -1.60 -11.06
N CYS A 23 27.64 -0.63 -10.25
CA CYS A 23 26.75 0.48 -10.55
C CYS A 23 26.57 1.17 -9.19
N GLY A 24 27.42 2.12 -8.81
CA GLY A 24 27.56 3.41 -9.48
C GLY A 24 27.13 4.40 -8.41
N GLY A 25 28.11 5.06 -7.78
CA GLY A 25 27.83 6.03 -6.74
C GLY A 25 26.93 7.13 -7.28
N ASP A 26 25.79 7.29 -6.62
CA ASP A 26 25.08 8.55 -6.58
C ASP A 26 25.07 8.91 -5.10
N ASP A 27 25.99 9.78 -4.68
CA ASP A 27 25.95 10.44 -3.35
C ASP A 27 24.83 11.51 -3.36
N GLY A 28 23.63 11.11 -3.77
CA GLY A 28 22.38 11.77 -3.42
C GLY A 28 21.81 11.05 -2.21
N ASP A 29 21.12 11.74 -1.31
CA ASP A 29 20.41 11.09 -0.21
C ASP A 29 19.46 10.01 -0.79
N ASP A 30 19.89 8.74 -0.76
CA ASP A 30 19.11 7.61 -1.21
C ASP A 30 17.85 7.52 -0.34
N LYS A 31 16.69 7.79 -0.95
CA LYS A 31 15.40 7.74 -0.25
C LYS A 31 15.21 6.38 0.38
N THR A 32 14.79 6.38 1.64
CA THR A 32 14.44 5.12 2.32
C THR A 32 13.29 4.42 1.58
N PRO A 33 13.09 3.10 1.77
CA PRO A 33 11.93 2.42 1.22
C PRO A 33 10.61 3.06 1.65
N GLU A 34 10.52 3.56 2.88
CA GLU A 34 9.36 4.26 3.40
C GLU A 34 9.12 5.59 2.66
N GLU A 35 10.16 6.41 2.51
CA GLU A 35 10.08 7.68 1.79
C GLU A 35 9.69 7.47 0.32
N THR A 36 10.29 6.47 -0.33
CA THR A 36 9.96 6.09 -1.71
C THR A 36 8.50 5.68 -1.87
N GLN A 37 7.95 4.91 -0.93
CA GLN A 37 6.54 4.50 -0.97
C GLN A 37 5.60 5.66 -0.65
N LEU A 38 5.99 6.54 0.27
CA LEU A 38 5.20 7.74 0.59
C LEU A 38 5.06 8.63 -0.64
N ASP A 39 6.14 8.86 -1.37
CA ASP A 39 6.12 9.65 -2.60
C ASP A 39 5.21 9.04 -3.69
N LYS A 40 5.17 7.71 -3.78
CA LYS A 40 4.26 7.01 -4.71
C LYS A 40 2.80 7.15 -4.31
N LEU A 41 2.51 7.01 -3.02
CA LEU A 41 1.15 7.05 -2.48
C LEU A 41 0.58 8.47 -2.39
N LYS A 42 1.42 9.49 -2.16
CA LYS A 42 0.99 10.88 -2.04
C LYS A 42 0.20 11.35 -3.28
N GLY A 43 -0.83 12.15 -3.02
CA GLY A 43 -1.74 12.68 -4.02
C GLY A 43 -3.15 12.11 -3.89
N THR A 44 -3.98 12.42 -4.88
CA THR A 44 -5.39 12.03 -4.91
C THR A 44 -5.61 10.86 -5.86
N TRP A 45 -6.26 9.83 -5.34
CA TRP A 45 -6.64 8.60 -6.02
C TRP A 45 -8.14 8.58 -6.21
N THR A 46 -8.61 8.43 -7.44
CA THR A 46 -10.03 8.38 -7.77
C THR A 46 -10.45 6.92 -7.93
N LEU A 47 -11.58 6.55 -7.32
CA LEU A 47 -12.12 5.20 -7.40
C LEU A 47 -12.41 4.84 -8.86
N THR A 48 -11.99 3.63 -9.27
CA THR A 48 -12.33 3.09 -10.58
C THR A 48 -13.77 2.59 -10.57
N GLU A 49 -14.55 2.92 -11.60
CA GLU A 49 -15.95 2.49 -11.70
C GLU A 49 -16.09 0.97 -11.62
N SER A 50 -17.11 0.49 -10.89
CA SER A 50 -17.43 -0.94 -10.73
C SER A 50 -16.25 -1.82 -10.29
N SER A 51 -15.31 -1.26 -9.51
CA SER A 51 -14.11 -1.96 -9.06
C SER A 51 -14.12 -2.37 -7.59
N VAL A 52 -15.19 -2.01 -6.87
CA VAL A 52 -15.30 -2.33 -5.44
C VAL A 52 -15.77 -3.77 -5.27
N GLN A 53 -15.10 -4.49 -4.37
CA GLN A 53 -15.57 -5.79 -3.92
C GLN A 53 -15.83 -5.77 -2.41
N PHE A 54 -16.92 -6.43 -2.01
CA PHE A 54 -17.28 -6.71 -0.63
C PHE A 54 -17.63 -8.19 -0.49
N ASP A 55 -17.07 -8.88 0.50
CA ASP A 55 -17.26 -10.33 0.67
C ASP A 55 -16.96 -11.17 -0.60
N GLY A 56 -16.02 -10.68 -1.43
CA GLY A 56 -15.61 -11.34 -2.68
C GLY A 56 -16.61 -11.22 -3.83
N ALA A 57 -17.63 -10.36 -3.70
CA ALA A 57 -18.57 -10.02 -4.76
C ALA A 57 -18.46 -8.54 -5.12
N GLY A 58 -18.81 -8.19 -6.37
CA GLY A 58 -18.89 -6.79 -6.78
C GLY A 58 -19.92 -6.03 -5.95
N ASP A 59 -19.57 -4.81 -5.57
CA ASP A 59 -20.39 -3.95 -4.72
C ASP A 59 -20.69 -2.61 -5.41
N ASP A 60 -21.97 -2.29 -5.57
CA ASP A 60 -22.44 -1.13 -6.33
C ASP A 60 -22.70 0.12 -5.46
N ARG A 61 -22.47 0.06 -4.14
CA ARG A 61 -22.71 1.20 -3.23
C ARG A 61 -21.87 2.42 -3.59
N PHE A 62 -20.75 2.20 -4.28
CA PHE A 62 -19.84 3.23 -4.74
C PHE A 62 -19.96 3.53 -6.23
N ASP A 63 -20.86 2.87 -6.96
CA ASP A 63 -21.04 3.11 -8.39
C ASP A 63 -21.59 4.52 -8.62
N GLY A 64 -20.95 5.26 -9.55
CA GLY A 64 -21.23 6.67 -9.77
C GLY A 64 -20.83 7.59 -8.61
N SER A 65 -20.23 7.07 -7.53
CA SER A 65 -19.56 7.89 -6.54
C SER A 65 -18.17 8.27 -7.07
N ALA A 66 -17.90 9.57 -7.21
CA ALA A 66 -16.55 10.05 -7.47
C ALA A 66 -15.75 10.03 -6.17
N LEU A 67 -15.65 8.85 -5.52
CA LEU A 67 -14.89 8.70 -4.29
C LEU A 67 -13.42 8.95 -4.58
N LYS A 68 -12.82 9.83 -3.80
CA LYS A 68 -11.42 10.22 -3.89
C LYS A 68 -10.74 9.99 -2.55
N LEU A 69 -9.65 9.24 -2.56
CA LEU A 69 -8.77 9.01 -1.43
C LEU A 69 -7.50 9.84 -1.63
N THR A 70 -7.22 10.78 -0.74
CA THR A 70 -6.04 11.65 -0.84
C THR A 70 -5.07 11.33 0.28
N PHE A 71 -3.86 10.91 -0.05
CA PHE A 71 -2.76 10.74 0.91
C PHE A 71 -1.86 11.99 0.93
N SER A 72 -1.51 12.45 2.13
CA SER A 72 -0.72 13.65 2.34
C SER A 72 0.19 13.54 3.57
N GLY A 73 1.22 14.38 3.62
CA GLY A 73 2.22 14.38 4.69
C GLY A 73 3.63 14.64 4.17
N ASN A 74 4.54 14.94 5.10
CA ASN A 74 5.97 15.06 4.84
C ASN A 74 6.68 13.86 5.45
N TYR A 75 7.70 13.35 4.79
CA TYR A 75 8.44 12.19 5.28
C TYR A 75 9.05 12.47 6.66
N SER A 76 8.87 11.50 7.55
CA SER A 76 9.55 11.38 8.82
C SER A 76 9.68 9.88 9.09
N ALA A 77 10.87 9.41 9.46
CA ALA A 77 11.10 7.98 9.66
C ALA A 77 10.15 7.39 10.71
N GLY A 78 9.36 6.37 10.33
CA GLY A 78 8.33 5.79 11.20
C GLY A 78 7.18 6.75 11.51
N GLY A 79 7.00 7.78 10.69
CA GLY A 79 6.05 8.87 10.89
C GLY A 79 4.60 8.46 10.68
N LYS A 80 3.71 9.39 11.04
CA LYS A 80 2.28 9.33 10.73
C LYS A 80 1.97 10.35 9.65
N TYR A 81 1.06 9.98 8.78
CA TYR A 81 0.64 10.73 7.61
C TYR A 81 -0.88 10.87 7.63
N SER A 82 -1.43 11.75 6.81
CA SER A 82 -2.86 12.02 6.77
C SER A 82 -3.49 11.45 5.51
N TYR A 83 -4.75 11.05 5.62
CA TYR A 83 -5.60 10.79 4.46
C TYR A 83 -6.93 11.53 4.58
N ALA A 84 -7.54 11.82 3.43
CA ALA A 84 -8.89 12.37 3.33
C ALA A 84 -9.70 11.60 2.28
N VAL A 85 -10.98 11.44 2.54
CA VAL A 85 -11.94 10.79 1.63
C VAL A 85 -13.06 11.76 1.31
N THR A 86 -13.24 12.02 0.02
CA THR A 86 -14.37 12.83 -0.47
C THR A 86 -15.17 12.02 -1.47
N SER A 87 -16.48 12.26 -1.58
CA SER A 87 -17.33 11.64 -2.59
C SER A 87 -18.29 12.69 -3.15
N SER A 88 -18.60 12.62 -4.44
CA SER A 88 -19.62 13.47 -5.08
C SER A 88 -21.05 13.13 -4.64
N SER A 89 -21.23 11.92 -4.13
CA SER A 89 -22.53 11.33 -3.78
C SER A 89 -22.47 10.85 -2.34
N GLN A 90 -23.57 10.95 -1.60
CA GLN A 90 -23.64 10.37 -0.26
C GLN A 90 -23.63 8.84 -0.41
N VAL A 91 -22.46 8.23 -0.22
CA VAL A 91 -22.35 6.77 -0.16
C VAL A 91 -22.87 6.34 1.19
N ASN A 92 -24.00 5.63 1.19
CA ASN A 92 -24.54 5.05 2.41
C ASN A 92 -23.58 3.95 2.90
N ALA A 93 -23.27 3.93 4.19
CA ALA A 93 -22.53 2.84 4.82
C ALA A 93 -21.13 2.58 4.18
N SER A 94 -20.22 3.56 4.31
CA SER A 94 -18.82 3.44 3.87
C SER A 94 -17.90 2.87 4.97
N PRO A 95 -16.96 1.94 4.64
CA PRO A 95 -15.91 1.48 5.57
C PRO A 95 -14.74 2.48 5.69
N TRP A 96 -14.78 3.55 4.87
CA TRP A 96 -13.86 4.67 4.92
C TRP A 96 -14.47 5.84 5.71
N PRO A 97 -13.76 6.39 6.71
CA PRO A 97 -14.11 7.67 7.29
C PRO A 97 -13.75 8.81 6.32
N SER A 98 -14.27 10.01 6.59
CA SER A 98 -13.97 11.22 5.80
C SER A 98 -12.49 11.63 5.80
N GLY A 99 -11.71 11.11 6.75
CA GLY A 99 -10.27 11.29 6.82
C GLY A 99 -9.71 10.76 8.14
N GLY A 100 -8.39 10.80 8.27
CA GLY A 100 -7.71 10.35 9.49
C GLY A 100 -6.20 10.27 9.32
N SER A 101 -5.56 9.62 10.29
CA SER A 101 -4.12 9.34 10.27
C SER A 101 -3.84 7.92 9.81
N TRP A 102 -2.67 7.71 9.21
CA TRP A 102 -2.15 6.38 8.89
C TRP A 102 -0.63 6.36 9.06
N LYS A 103 -0.06 5.16 9.11
CA LYS A 103 1.39 4.92 9.09
C LYS A 103 1.71 3.72 8.21
N PHE A 104 2.96 3.53 7.81
CA PHE A 104 3.34 2.29 7.15
C PHE A 104 3.22 1.09 8.09
N GLY A 105 2.75 -0.02 7.53
CA GLY A 105 2.79 -1.33 8.15
C GLY A 105 4.13 -2.02 7.90
N SER A 106 4.15 -3.33 8.14
CA SER A 106 5.30 -4.17 7.85
C SER A 106 4.89 -5.32 6.92
N PRO A 107 5.48 -5.44 5.70
CA PRO A 107 6.49 -4.55 5.12
C PRO A 107 5.90 -3.23 4.60
N VAL A 108 6.72 -2.17 4.57
CA VAL A 108 6.31 -0.82 4.12
C VAL A 108 5.88 -0.78 2.64
N THR A 109 6.27 -1.78 1.85
CA THR A 109 5.99 -1.85 0.40
C THR A 109 4.61 -2.38 0.04
N SER A 110 3.86 -2.91 1.01
CA SER A 110 2.56 -3.54 0.73
C SER A 110 1.56 -3.42 1.87
N SER A 111 1.85 -2.63 2.90
CA SER A 111 0.95 -2.46 4.04
C SER A 111 0.99 -1.05 4.59
N ILE A 112 -0.19 -0.52 4.90
CA ILE A 112 -0.39 0.64 5.76
C ILE A 112 -1.28 0.24 6.94
N VAL A 113 -1.22 1.01 8.01
CA VAL A 113 -2.13 0.90 9.16
C VAL A 113 -2.89 2.21 9.26
N ARG A 114 -4.22 2.13 9.08
CA ARG A 114 -5.15 3.24 9.30
C ARG A 114 -5.42 3.35 10.79
N LEU A 115 -5.15 4.52 11.36
CA LEU A 115 -5.18 4.75 12.80
C LEU A 115 -6.59 5.14 13.25
N ASP A 116 -7.57 4.25 13.01
CA ASP A 116 -8.97 4.47 13.35
C ASP A 116 -9.14 4.69 14.88
N SER A 117 -8.23 4.15 15.70
CA SER A 117 -8.22 4.41 17.15
C SER A 117 -8.01 5.88 17.53
N GLU A 118 -7.34 6.66 16.68
CA GLU A 118 -7.17 8.10 16.88
C GLU A 118 -8.39 8.91 16.43
N LEU A 119 -9.27 8.32 15.61
CA LEU A 119 -10.46 8.97 15.08
C LEU A 119 -11.66 8.82 16.02
N ASP A 120 -11.98 7.59 16.41
CA ASP A 120 -13.19 7.28 17.17
C ASP A 120 -13.01 6.22 18.28
N GLY A 121 -11.77 5.78 18.52
CA GLY A 121 -11.44 4.76 19.51
C GLY A 121 -11.66 3.32 19.04
N SER A 122 -12.02 3.09 17.77
CA SER A 122 -12.08 1.77 17.15
C SER A 122 -10.68 1.13 17.05
N ALA A 123 -10.62 -0.16 16.71
CA ALA A 123 -9.35 -0.80 16.42
C ALA A 123 -8.74 -0.26 15.12
N ASP A 124 -7.42 -0.06 15.11
CA ASP A 124 -6.67 0.28 13.90
C ASP A 124 -6.86 -0.78 12.81
N VAL A 125 -6.92 -0.34 11.55
CA VAL A 125 -7.18 -1.20 10.40
C VAL A 125 -5.90 -1.38 9.60
N THR A 126 -5.40 -2.61 9.53
CA THR A 126 -4.32 -2.97 8.61
C THR A 126 -4.88 -3.08 7.20
N VAL A 127 -4.30 -2.30 6.29
CA VAL A 127 -4.67 -2.26 4.87
C VAL A 127 -3.49 -2.80 4.06
N ALA A 128 -3.73 -3.88 3.33
CA ALA A 128 -2.82 -4.35 2.30
C ALA A 128 -2.97 -3.45 1.07
N TYR A 129 -1.88 -3.11 0.40
CA TYR A 129 -1.94 -2.35 -0.83
C TYR A 129 -0.97 -2.88 -1.88
N THR A 130 -1.31 -2.66 -3.14
CA THR A 130 -0.42 -2.88 -4.29
C THR A 130 -0.49 -1.66 -5.21
N LEU A 131 0.65 -1.38 -5.86
CA LEU A 131 0.76 -0.36 -6.88
C LEU A 131 1.12 -1.03 -8.21
N SER A 132 0.54 -0.55 -9.30
CA SER A 132 1.02 -0.91 -10.64
C SER A 132 2.46 -0.46 -10.86
N ALA A 133 3.12 -1.00 -11.88
CA ALA A 133 4.54 -0.71 -12.17
C ALA A 133 4.82 0.79 -12.38
N ASP A 134 3.88 1.52 -12.99
CA ASP A 134 3.91 2.97 -13.19
C ASP A 134 3.36 3.76 -12.00
N SER A 135 2.95 3.07 -10.93
CA SER A 135 2.31 3.63 -9.74
C SER A 135 1.07 4.46 -10.10
N LYS A 136 0.30 4.09 -11.13
CA LYS A 136 -0.93 4.79 -11.54
C LYS A 136 -2.23 4.10 -11.11
N THR A 137 -2.15 2.84 -10.71
CA THR A 137 -3.24 2.08 -10.12
C THR A 137 -2.86 1.67 -8.71
N LEU A 138 -3.76 1.88 -7.77
CA LEU A 138 -3.65 1.49 -6.37
C LEU A 138 -4.79 0.53 -6.04
N THR A 139 -4.46 -0.70 -5.68
CA THR A 139 -5.43 -1.63 -5.09
C THR A 139 -5.22 -1.67 -3.59
N VAL A 140 -6.29 -1.55 -2.81
CA VAL A 140 -6.27 -1.68 -1.36
C VAL A 140 -7.24 -2.75 -0.90
N GLN A 141 -6.82 -3.55 0.07
CA GLN A 141 -7.60 -4.64 0.65
C GLN A 141 -7.53 -4.59 2.17
N PHE A 142 -8.65 -4.74 2.84
CA PHE A 142 -8.71 -4.78 4.31
C PHE A 142 -10.00 -5.41 4.81
N THR A 143 -10.00 -5.90 6.04
CA THR A 143 -11.21 -6.33 6.73
C THR A 143 -11.65 -5.23 7.69
N TYR A 144 -12.89 -4.78 7.56
CA TYR A 144 -13.50 -3.81 8.46
C TYR A 144 -14.44 -4.50 9.43
N ALA A 145 -14.43 -4.10 10.70
CA ALA A 145 -15.28 -4.70 11.74
C ALA A 145 -16.34 -3.73 12.30
N GLY A 146 -16.37 -2.48 11.84
CA GLY A 146 -17.30 -1.46 12.32
C GLY A 146 -18.65 -1.46 11.61
N SER A 147 -19.55 -0.58 12.05
CA SER A 147 -20.87 -0.37 11.44
C SER A 147 -20.90 0.66 10.31
N GLY A 148 -19.75 1.29 10.02
CA GLY A 148 -19.57 2.26 8.93
C GLY A 148 -19.65 3.70 9.41
N TYR A 149 -19.02 4.59 8.63
CA TYR A 149 -18.83 5.99 9.02
C TYR A 149 -19.90 6.95 8.50
N VAL A 150 -20.74 6.53 7.55
CA VAL A 150 -21.89 7.31 7.04
C VAL A 150 -23.17 6.59 7.44
N VAL A 151 -23.88 7.16 8.42
CA VAL A 151 -25.04 6.55 9.07
C VAL A 151 -26.32 6.96 8.36
N GLY A 152 -27.09 5.97 7.87
CA GLY A 152 -28.37 6.21 7.21
C GLY A 152 -29.21 4.96 6.94
N ARG A 153 -28.59 3.78 6.76
CA ARG A 153 -29.26 2.48 6.63
C ARG A 153 -28.43 1.33 7.22
N THR A 154 -29.12 0.22 7.52
CA THR A 154 -28.69 -0.99 8.27
C THR A 154 -27.88 -2.01 7.45
N GLU A 155 -27.26 -1.61 6.34
CA GLU A 155 -26.47 -2.54 5.53
C GLU A 155 -25.17 -2.89 6.24
N SER A 156 -24.79 -4.17 6.19
CA SER A 156 -23.52 -4.61 6.76
C SER A 156 -22.38 -4.00 5.96
N VAL A 157 -21.43 -3.41 6.67
CA VAL A 157 -20.14 -2.96 6.12
C VAL A 157 -18.97 -3.68 6.77
N GLY A 158 -19.25 -4.50 7.78
CA GLY A 158 -18.26 -5.36 8.40
C GLY A 158 -17.97 -6.52 7.48
N GLY A 159 -16.71 -6.70 7.10
CA GLY A 159 -16.26 -7.70 6.16
C GLY A 159 -14.98 -7.30 5.42
N PRO A 160 -14.44 -8.19 4.57
CA PRO A 160 -13.37 -7.91 3.64
C PRO A 160 -13.84 -6.97 2.53
N TRP A 161 -12.99 -6.00 2.22
CA TRP A 161 -13.16 -5.03 1.16
C TRP A 161 -11.96 -5.04 0.23
N GLU A 162 -12.22 -4.82 -1.05
CA GLU A 162 -11.23 -4.45 -2.05
C GLU A 162 -11.69 -3.19 -2.79
N PHE A 163 -10.76 -2.25 -2.98
CA PHE A 163 -10.98 -1.05 -3.79
C PHE A 163 -9.84 -0.88 -4.78
N VAL A 164 -10.16 -0.45 -6.01
CA VAL A 164 -9.16 -0.09 -7.02
C VAL A 164 -9.28 1.39 -7.36
N PHE A 165 -8.18 2.12 -7.22
CA PHE A 165 -8.11 3.54 -7.51
C PHE A 165 -7.09 3.85 -8.61
N THR A 166 -7.25 4.99 -9.26
CA THR A 166 -6.34 5.51 -10.30
C THR A 166 -5.98 6.99 -10.06
N LYS A 167 -4.84 7.44 -10.60
CA LYS A 167 -4.39 8.85 -10.49
C LYS A 167 -3.77 9.44 -11.77
#